data_AF-A0A242K8U4-F1
#
_entry.id   AF-A0A242K8U4-F1
#
_cell.length_a   1.000
_cell.length_b   1.000
_cell.length_c   1.000
_cell.angle_alpha   90.00
_cell.angle_beta   90.00
_cell.angle_gamma   90.00
#
_symmetry.space_group_name_H-M   'P 1'
#
loop_
_entity.id
_entity.type
_entity.pdbx_description
1 polymer ?
#
loop_
_entity_poly.entity_id
_entity_poly.type
_entity_poly.pdbx_seq_one_letter_code
_entity_poly.pdbx_strand_id
1 'polypeptide(L)'
;MNYKAFFQDVTIWMDQINEVVQRHSIFTDEYWDHVVKSAGELCNKYGNHELVKQQMSMLIGYLDQQYRKAKGGADETNAQKRV
;
A
#
# COMPACT_ATOMS: atom_id res chain seq x y z
N MET A 1 11.64 -7.18 -20.04
CA MET A 1 11.08 -6.17 -19.11
C MET A 1 12.01 -4.96 -19.09
N ASN A 2 11.48 -3.73 -19.04
CA ASN A 2 12.28 -2.52 -18.85
C ASN A 2 12.31 -2.16 -17.35
N TYR A 3 13.41 -2.50 -16.67
CA TYR A 3 13.54 -2.30 -15.23
C TYR A 3 13.48 -0.83 -14.81
N LYS A 4 14.07 0.07 -15.60
CA LYS A 4 14.05 1.51 -15.32
C LYS A 4 12.62 2.05 -15.33
N ALA A 5 11.85 1.68 -16.35
CA ALA A 5 10.44 2.07 -16.44
C ALA A 5 9.63 1.48 -15.27
N PHE A 6 9.88 0.23 -14.91
CA PHE A 6 9.20 -0.41 -13.79
C PHE A 6 9.42 0.33 -12.47
N PHE A 7 10.66 0.59 -12.09
CA PHE A 7 10.94 1.29 -10.83
C PHE A 7 10.45 2.75 -10.84
N GLN A 8 10.42 3.40 -12.00
CA GLN A 8 9.80 4.72 -12.12
C GLN A 8 8.28 4.65 -11.85
N ASP A 9 7.59 3.66 -12.41
CA ASP A 9 6.16 3.48 -12.15
C ASP A 9 5.88 3.09 -10.69
N VAL A 10 6.77 2.32 -10.05
CA VAL A 10 6.65 1.99 -8.62
C VAL A 10 6.72 3.25 -7.76
N THR A 11 7.64 4.17 -8.06
CA THR A 11 7.71 5.45 -7.34
C THR A 11 6.44 6.25 -7.51
N ILE A 12 5.95 6.39 -8.75
CA ILE A 12 4.69 7.09 -9.05
C ILE A 12 3.52 6.45 -8.30
N TRP A 13 3.46 5.12 -8.28
CA TRP A 13 2.42 4.39 -7.57
C TRP A 13 2.44 4.64 -6.06
N MET A 14 3.62 4.64 -5.43
CA MET A 14 3.75 4.97 -4.02
C MET A 14 3.26 6.40 -3.71
N ASP A 15 3.57 7.37 -4.58
CA ASP A 15 3.09 8.74 -4.43
C ASP A 15 1.55 8.81 -4.52
N GLN A 16 0.95 8.09 -5.47
CA GLN A 16 -0.52 7.99 -5.59
C GLN A 16 -1.15 7.36 -4.36
N ILE A 17 -0.59 6.29 -3.81
CA ILE A 17 -1.10 5.67 -2.58
C ILE A 17 -1.05 6.66 -1.39
N ASN A 18 -0.01 7.50 -1.32
CA ASN A 18 0.09 8.56 -0.30
C ASN A 18 -1.00 9.64 -0.48
N GLU A 19 -1.38 9.98 -1.71
CA GLU A 19 -2.52 10.89 -1.94
C GLU A 19 -3.86 10.25 -1.59
N VAL A 20 -4.00 8.95 -1.79
CA VAL A 20 -5.24 8.22 -1.45
C VAL A 20 -5.41 8.16 0.06
N VAL A 21 -4.33 7.92 0.84
CA VAL A 21 -4.45 7.90 2.31
C VAL A 21 -4.86 9.25 2.92
N GLN A 22 -4.57 10.36 2.23
CA GLN A 22 -5.04 11.69 2.64
C GLN A 22 -6.55 11.87 2.44
N ARG A 23 -7.15 11.17 1.48
CA ARG A 23 -8.59 11.24 1.16
C ARG A 23 -9.40 10.16 1.87
N HIS A 24 -8.84 8.97 1.97
CA HIS A 24 -9.45 7.78 2.55
C HIS A 24 -8.52 7.25 3.63
N SER A 25 -9.02 7.15 4.86
CA SER A 25 -8.20 6.62 5.96
C SER A 25 -7.69 5.21 5.65
N ILE A 26 -6.47 4.90 6.08
CA ILE A 26 -5.88 3.55 5.96
C ILE A 26 -6.75 2.44 6.59
N PHE A 27 -7.73 2.82 7.43
CA PHE A 27 -8.69 1.91 8.06
C PHE A 27 -9.92 1.59 7.21
N THR A 28 -10.02 2.14 6.00
CA THR A 28 -11.19 1.96 5.10
C THR A 28 -10.93 0.90 4.04
N ASP A 29 -11.98 0.17 3.66
CA ASP A 29 -11.90 -0.82 2.59
C ASP A 29 -11.62 -0.17 1.23
N GLU A 30 -12.12 1.07 1.02
CA GLU A 30 -11.89 1.85 -0.19
C GLU A 30 -10.39 2.12 -0.43
N TYR A 31 -9.63 2.38 0.63
CA TYR A 31 -8.18 2.53 0.54
C TYR A 31 -7.52 1.22 0.05
N TRP A 32 -7.88 0.09 0.65
CA TRP A 32 -7.27 -1.20 0.34
C TRP A 32 -7.67 -1.74 -1.04
N ASP A 33 -8.91 -1.52 -1.45
CA ASP A 33 -9.38 -1.84 -2.79
C ASP A 33 -8.57 -1.08 -3.84
N HIS A 34 -8.29 0.21 -3.61
CA HIS A 34 -7.44 1.00 -4.50
C HIS A 34 -5.99 0.48 -4.54
N VAL A 35 -5.40 0.17 -3.38
CA VAL A 35 -4.04 -0.39 -3.27
C VAL A 35 -3.92 -1.71 -4.06
N VAL A 36 -4.84 -2.66 -3.83
CA VAL A 36 -4.76 -3.99 -4.45
C VAL A 36 -5.03 -3.93 -5.95
N LYS A 37 -6.04 -3.15 -6.39
CA LYS A 37 -6.37 -3.00 -7.81
C LYS A 37 -5.21 -2.39 -8.59
N SER A 38 -4.69 -1.24 -8.15
CA SER A 38 -3.60 -0.54 -8.82
C SER A 38 -2.28 -1.35 -8.83
N ALA A 39 -2.00 -2.11 -7.77
CA ALA A 39 -0.87 -3.03 -7.76
C ALA A 39 -1.03 -4.18 -8.77
N GLY A 40 -2.25 -4.71 -8.93
CA GLY A 40 -2.58 -5.71 -9.95
C GLY A 40 -2.41 -5.17 -11.37
N GLU A 41 -2.80 -3.92 -11.63
CA GLU A 41 -2.60 -3.24 -12.91
C GLU A 41 -1.11 -3.10 -13.26
N LEU A 42 -0.27 -2.75 -12.29
CA LEU A 42 1.19 -2.75 -12.43
C LEU A 42 1.75 -4.14 -12.79
N CYS A 43 1.31 -5.18 -12.09
CA CYS A 43 1.68 -6.55 -12.42
C CYS A 43 1.31 -6.90 -13.86
N ASN A 44 0.09 -6.57 -14.30
CA ASN A 44 -0.38 -6.82 -15.66
C ASN A 44 0.40 -6.02 -16.70
N LYS A 45 0.69 -4.74 -16.46
CA LYS A 45 1.48 -3.86 -17.35
C LYS A 45 2.84 -4.46 -17.69
N TYR A 46 3.46 -5.14 -16.74
CA TYR A 46 4.76 -5.78 -16.89
C TYR A 46 4.68 -7.28 -17.19
N GLY A 47 3.54 -7.76 -17.69
CA GLY A 47 3.35 -9.14 -18.16
C GLY A 47 3.40 -10.17 -17.02
N ASN A 48 2.96 -9.79 -15.82
CA ASN A 48 2.97 -10.62 -14.62
C ASN A 48 4.35 -11.21 -14.29
N HIS A 49 5.41 -10.46 -14.61
CA HIS A 49 6.78 -10.85 -14.34
C HIS A 49 6.98 -11.11 -12.83
N GLU A 50 7.71 -12.18 -12.50
CA GLU A 50 7.84 -12.66 -11.12
C GLU A 50 8.40 -11.60 -10.16
N LEU A 51 9.46 -10.89 -10.58
CA LEU A 51 10.02 -9.78 -9.81
C LEU A 51 9.00 -8.68 -9.50
N VAL A 52 8.10 -8.38 -10.44
CA VAL A 52 7.09 -7.33 -10.26
C VAL A 52 6.07 -7.78 -9.22
N LYS A 53 5.57 -9.01 -9.31
CA LYS A 53 4.66 -9.58 -8.30
C LYS A 53 5.29 -9.59 -6.91
N GLN A 54 6.55 -9.99 -6.79
CA GLN A 54 7.28 -9.99 -5.53
C GLN A 54 7.44 -8.58 -4.97
N GLN A 55 7.84 -7.62 -5.82
CA GLN A 55 8.01 -6.23 -5.42
C GLN A 55 6.69 -5.59 -4.97
N MET A 56 5.59 -5.82 -5.71
CA MET A 56 4.28 -5.28 -5.32
C MET A 56 3.75 -5.93 -4.04
N SER A 57 3.94 -7.24 -3.86
CA SER A 57 3.56 -7.94 -2.63
C SER A 57 4.34 -7.41 -1.42
N MET A 58 5.64 -7.15 -1.59
CA MET A 58 6.48 -6.55 -0.55
C MET A 58 5.95 -5.16 -0.13
N LEU A 59 5.59 -4.31 -1.10
CA LEU A 59 5.11 -2.96 -0.82
C LEU A 59 3.73 -2.97 -0.15
N ILE A 60 2.81 -3.83 -0.58
CA ILE A 60 1.53 -4.02 0.09
C ILE A 60 1.75 -4.50 1.53
N GLY A 61 2.66 -5.46 1.74
CA GLY A 61 3.03 -5.93 3.07
C GLY A 61 3.60 -4.82 3.96
N TYR A 62 4.38 -3.89 3.39
CA TYR A 62 4.84 -2.70 4.09
C TYR A 62 3.67 -1.79 4.51
N LEU A 63 2.72 -1.49 3.61
CA LEU A 63 1.53 -0.68 3.94
C LEU A 63 0.69 -1.33 5.04
N ASP A 64 0.52 -2.65 4.99
CA ASP A 64 -0.25 -3.41 5.97
C ASP A 64 0.44 -3.43 7.36
N GLN A 65 1.77 -3.43 7.40
CA GLN A 65 2.51 -3.19 8.64
C GLN A 65 2.24 -1.79 9.20
N GLN A 66 2.15 -0.75 8.36
CA GLN A 66 1.82 0.60 8.83
C GLN A 66 0.39 0.67 9.38
N TYR A 67 -0.57 0.02 8.72
CA TYR A 67 -1.93 -0.14 9.23
C TYR A 67 -1.96 -0.79 10.61
N ARG A 68 -1.27 -1.91 10.79
CA ARG A 68 -1.21 -2.59 12.09
C ARG A 68 -0.60 -1.72 13.18
N LYS A 69 0.46 -0.97 12.87
CA LYS A 69 1.07 -0.02 13.82
C LYS A 69 0.10 1.10 14.20
N ALA A 70 -0.58 1.69 13.21
CA ALA A 70 -1.57 2.73 13.44
C ALA A 70 -2.75 2.22 14.28
N LYS A 71 -3.20 0.98 14.04
CA LYS A 71 -4.24 0.32 14.83
C LYS A 71 -3.80 0.02 16.27
N GLY A 72 -2.63 -0.59 16.45
CA GLY A 72 -2.09 -0.91 17.78
C GLY A 72 -1.84 0.34 18.64
N GLY A 73 -1.32 1.42 18.04
CA GLY A 73 -1.16 2.70 18.74
C GLY A 73 -2.49 3.40 19.08
N ALA A 74 -3.54 3.19 18.27
CA ALA A 74 -4.88 3.68 18.56
C ALA A 74 -5.54 2.94 19.74
N ASP A 75 -5.29 1.63 19.85
CA ASP A 75 -5.79 0.80 20.95
C ASP A 75 -5.14 1.16 22.30
N GLU A 76 -3.83 1.43 22.32
CA GLU A 76 -3.10 1.89 23.52
C GLU A 76 -3.55 3.29 23.99
N THR A 77 -3.76 4.22 23.06
CA THR A 77 -4.22 5.58 23.38
C THR A 77 -5.64 5.60 23.97
N ASN A 78 -6.50 4.67 23.55
CA ASN A 78 -7.85 4.52 24.10
C ASN A 78 -7.86 3.82 25.46
N ALA A 79 -6.89 2.95 25.76
CA ALA A 79 -6.73 2.35 27.08
C ALA A 79 -6.32 3.38 28.14
N GLN A 80 -5.42 4.31 27.81
CA GLN A 80 -4.95 5.35 28.74
C GLN A 80 -6.03 6.40 29.12
N LYS A 81 -7.05 6.59 28.28
CA LYS A 81 -8.14 7.56 28.53
C LYS A 81 -9.30 6.99 29.35
N ARG A 82 -9.27 5.70 29.67
CA ARG A 82 -10.31 5.00 30.46
C ARG A 82 -9.90 4.76 31.92
N VAL A 83 -8.75 5.29 32.34
CA VAL A 83 -8.23 5.27 33.71
C VAL A 83 -8.26 6.70 34.25
#